data_AF-A0A6A3MQR1-F1
#
_entry.id   AF-A0A6A3MQR1-F1
#
_cell.length_a   1.000
_cell.length_b   1.000
_cell.length_c   1.000
_cell.angle_alpha   90.00
_cell.angle_beta   90.00
_cell.angle_gamma   90.00
#
_symmetry.space_group_name_H-M   'P 1'
#
loop_
_entity.id
_entity.type
_entity.pdbx_description
1 polymer ?
#
loop_
_entity_poly.entity_id
_entity_poly.type
_entity_poly.pdbx_seq_one_letter_code
_entity_poly.pdbx_strand_id
1 'polypeptide(L)'
;MSEPVPKQPEESTNLYEVLGVDKSASELEIKTAYRKLALKYHPDRNAGSVEAADKFKQASAAYSVLSDPNKRRQYDVAGDSGKDSEFESVDVEAMGGFGRVVGALFTKIGMPIPTQISQTVLSAARDLCDARNNSTQLPPVTQMVFGMERHAKVDKQDAHFYKLQVDRDRESVVFMCRSASKSKFKLVLFDQHGAVRMVQESVKKPRCTAADMYLSSTVELMDLNPELWPAANSDSELPEIFSKLSLFEVRRTVPLEKGEHLFCVYGDNWLSAVKYSIKCLKIDEQSAALRSIQQSEHELAGIKHDLDALQKEYVAAKKAFEEVCTRVEAKQSRTEELLAEREQSYEAFLAGCDPNQAVGPFDDSRGSNTSQNGKGSAGDSPAGGIRNIFGGFQNRFFAGKERTSSMDATSNASSHSH
;
A
#
# COMPACT_ATOMS: atom_id res chain seq x y z
N MET A 1 39.20 25.03 -16.24
CA MET A 1 37.79 25.44 -16.11
C MET A 1 36.99 24.16 -16.12
N SER A 2 36.45 23.76 -14.98
CA SER A 2 35.69 22.53 -14.80
C SER A 2 34.29 22.94 -14.40
N GLU A 3 33.30 22.65 -15.24
CA GLU A 3 31.89 22.88 -14.94
C GLU A 3 31.45 22.03 -13.74
N PRO A 4 30.56 22.53 -12.87
CA PRO A 4 30.00 21.73 -11.80
C PRO A 4 28.93 20.76 -12.35
N VAL A 5 29.11 19.49 -12.04
CA VAL A 5 28.17 18.39 -12.32
C VAL A 5 26.82 18.67 -11.64
N PRO A 6 25.68 18.54 -12.32
CA PRO A 6 24.37 18.73 -11.70
C PRO A 6 24.08 17.55 -10.76
N LYS A 7 23.87 17.84 -9.47
CA LYS A 7 23.36 16.86 -8.50
C LYS A 7 21.94 16.44 -8.89
N GLN A 8 21.70 15.14 -8.94
CA GLN A 8 20.37 14.55 -9.11
C GLN A 8 19.47 14.85 -7.88
N PRO A 9 18.13 14.87 -8.04
CA PRO A 9 17.24 15.35 -6.99
C PRO A 9 17.09 14.30 -5.89
N GLU A 10 17.69 14.57 -4.74
CA GLU A 10 17.29 13.91 -3.51
C GLU A 10 15.90 14.43 -3.11
N GLU A 11 15.02 13.53 -2.67
CA GLU A 11 13.68 13.87 -2.19
C GLU A 11 13.77 14.89 -1.05
N SER A 12 13.52 16.17 -1.38
CA SER A 12 13.67 17.30 -0.46
C SER A 12 12.72 17.14 0.73
N THR A 13 13.27 16.81 1.90
CA THR A 13 12.55 16.53 3.15
C THR A 13 12.13 17.81 3.91
N ASN A 14 12.53 18.98 3.41
CA ASN A 14 12.27 20.28 4.02
C ASN A 14 10.91 20.87 3.58
N LEU A 15 10.04 21.21 4.55
CA LEU A 15 8.68 21.74 4.26
C LEU A 15 8.71 23.05 3.47
N TYR A 16 9.75 23.87 3.63
CA TYR A 16 9.94 25.11 2.87
C TYR A 16 10.27 24.82 1.40
N GLU A 17 11.11 23.81 1.15
CA GLU A 17 11.46 23.36 -0.20
C GLU A 17 10.27 22.69 -0.90
N VAL A 18 9.46 21.92 -0.16
CA VAL A 18 8.22 21.32 -0.67
C VAL A 18 7.24 22.39 -1.18
N LEU A 19 7.16 23.54 -0.50
CA LEU A 19 6.37 24.68 -0.99
C LEU A 19 7.13 25.57 -2.00
N GLY A 20 8.44 25.39 -2.14
CA GLY A 20 9.30 26.24 -2.96
C GLY A 20 9.42 27.68 -2.44
N VAL A 21 9.45 27.84 -1.12
CA VAL A 21 9.56 29.15 -0.44
C VAL A 21 10.75 29.17 0.51
N ASP A 22 11.25 30.36 0.84
CA ASP A 22 12.34 30.51 1.80
C ASP A 22 11.85 30.29 3.26
N LYS A 23 12.75 29.93 4.17
CA LYS A 23 12.47 29.88 5.61
C LYS A 23 12.02 31.23 6.17
N SER A 24 12.44 32.34 5.56
CA SER A 24 11.98 33.69 5.90
C SER A 24 10.65 34.10 5.24
N ALA A 25 10.00 33.22 4.48
CA ALA A 25 8.79 33.56 3.73
C ALA A 25 7.65 34.01 4.66
N SER A 26 6.95 35.06 4.26
CA SER A 26 5.73 35.54 4.92
C SER A 26 4.58 34.55 4.78
N GLU A 27 3.59 34.63 5.68
CA GLU A 27 2.37 33.81 5.59
C GLU A 27 1.66 33.96 4.23
N LEU A 28 1.70 35.16 3.66
CA LEU A 28 1.12 35.46 2.36
C LEU A 28 1.85 34.72 1.22
N GLU A 29 3.18 34.64 1.29
CA GLU A 29 4.01 33.92 0.32
C GLU A 29 3.80 32.41 0.43
N ILE A 30 3.75 31.87 1.64
CA ILE A 30 3.45 30.45 1.92
C ILE A 30 2.07 30.08 1.35
N LYS A 31 1.06 30.93 1.58
CA LYS A 31 -0.30 30.75 1.03
C LYS A 31 -0.35 30.86 -0.48
N THR A 32 0.42 31.75 -1.06
CA THR A 32 0.48 31.93 -2.51
C THR A 32 1.17 30.76 -3.19
N ALA A 33 2.26 30.26 -2.59
CA ALA A 33 3.00 29.10 -3.08
C ALA A 33 2.16 27.83 -3.01
N TYR A 34 1.49 27.58 -1.88
CA TYR A 34 0.55 26.47 -1.76
C TYR A 34 -0.57 26.55 -2.80
N ARG A 35 -1.18 27.72 -3.02
CA ARG A 35 -2.22 27.88 -4.06
C ARG A 35 -1.72 27.54 -5.45
N LYS A 36 -0.49 27.93 -5.80
CA LYS A 36 0.13 27.60 -7.09
C LYS A 36 0.33 26.09 -7.24
N LEU A 37 0.85 25.43 -6.21
CA LEU A 37 1.05 23.97 -6.21
C LEU A 37 -0.28 23.21 -6.22
N ALA A 38 -1.26 23.63 -5.42
CA ALA A 38 -2.58 23.04 -5.35
C ALA A 38 -3.35 23.14 -6.68
N LEU A 39 -3.18 24.23 -7.43
CA LEU A 39 -3.75 24.38 -8.77
C LEU A 39 -2.99 23.56 -9.82
N LYS A 40 -1.67 23.47 -9.70
CA LYS A 40 -0.80 22.72 -10.61
C LYS A 40 -1.03 21.21 -10.50
N TYR A 41 -1.12 20.71 -9.27
CA TYR A 41 -1.32 19.30 -8.95
C TYR A 41 -2.78 18.97 -8.61
N HIS A 42 -3.72 19.85 -9.01
CA HIS A 42 -5.14 19.64 -8.73
C HIS A 42 -5.63 18.35 -9.41
N PRO A 43 -6.40 17.50 -8.72
CA PRO A 43 -6.91 16.24 -9.26
C PRO A 43 -7.78 16.39 -10.51
N ASP A 44 -8.62 17.43 -10.58
CA ASP A 44 -9.45 17.67 -11.76
C ASP A 44 -8.62 17.92 -13.03
N ARG A 45 -7.35 18.33 -12.89
CA ARG A 45 -6.43 18.57 -14.00
C ARG A 45 -5.44 17.42 -14.21
N ASN A 46 -5.33 16.52 -13.24
CA ASN A 46 -4.31 15.46 -13.19
C ASN A 46 -4.93 14.10 -12.77
N ALA A 47 -6.09 13.75 -13.34
CA ALA A 47 -6.78 12.52 -13.02
C ALA A 47 -5.92 11.29 -13.38
N GLY A 48 -5.68 10.41 -12.41
CA GLY A 48 -4.93 9.16 -12.60
C GLY A 48 -3.40 9.26 -12.49
N SER A 49 -2.84 10.44 -12.20
CA SER A 49 -1.40 10.60 -11.96
C SER A 49 -1.07 10.40 -10.47
N VAL A 50 -0.36 9.30 -10.17
CA VAL A 50 0.16 9.02 -8.82
C VAL A 50 1.14 10.11 -8.37
N GLU A 51 2.01 10.55 -9.28
CA GLU A 51 3.01 11.59 -9.01
C GLU A 51 2.37 12.96 -8.66
N ALA A 52 1.29 13.35 -9.33
CA ALA A 52 0.56 14.58 -9.00
C ALA A 52 -0.15 14.46 -7.65
N ALA A 53 -0.69 13.28 -7.32
CA ALA A 53 -1.33 13.02 -6.03
C ALA A 53 -0.31 13.12 -4.87
N ASP A 54 0.90 12.56 -5.05
CA ASP A 54 1.96 12.64 -4.05
C ASP A 54 2.48 14.07 -3.86
N LYS A 55 2.69 14.82 -4.95
CA LYS A 55 3.09 16.24 -4.87
C LYS A 55 2.00 17.11 -4.24
N PHE A 56 0.73 16.81 -4.49
CA PHE A 56 -0.40 17.47 -3.83
C PHE A 56 -0.44 17.15 -2.32
N LYS A 57 -0.17 15.89 -1.95
CA LYS A 57 -0.02 15.43 -0.55
C LYS A 57 1.06 16.20 0.18
N GLN A 58 2.27 16.23 -0.38
CA GLN A 58 3.42 16.90 0.20
C GLN A 58 3.17 18.41 0.36
N ALA A 59 2.68 19.08 -0.69
CA ALA A 59 2.36 20.51 -0.63
C ALA A 59 1.30 20.84 0.43
N SER A 60 0.30 19.97 0.60
CA SER A 60 -0.74 20.15 1.61
C SER A 60 -0.24 19.93 3.03
N ALA A 61 0.63 18.94 3.24
CA ALA A 61 1.28 18.67 4.52
C ALA A 61 2.25 19.79 4.91
N ALA A 62 3.06 20.28 3.97
CA ALA A 62 3.93 21.42 4.23
C ALA A 62 3.16 22.68 4.57
N TYR A 63 2.05 22.96 3.86
CA TYR A 63 1.21 24.09 4.18
C TYR A 63 0.50 23.96 5.54
N SER A 64 0.09 22.76 5.97
CA SER A 64 -0.59 22.58 7.26
C SER A 64 0.28 22.93 8.47
N VAL A 65 1.59 22.75 8.34
CA VAL A 65 2.58 23.10 9.37
C VAL A 65 3.01 24.55 9.22
N LEU A 66 3.37 24.99 8.00
CA LEU A 66 3.97 26.30 7.77
C LEU A 66 2.97 27.47 7.78
N SER A 67 1.68 27.21 7.58
CA SER A 67 0.65 28.25 7.59
C SER A 67 0.19 28.68 8.99
N ASP A 68 0.46 27.86 10.02
CA ASP A 68 0.18 28.20 11.41
C ASP A 68 1.45 28.73 12.10
N PRO A 69 1.44 29.96 12.64
CA PRO A 69 2.63 30.55 13.27
C PRO A 69 3.19 29.74 14.44
N ASN A 70 2.35 29.05 15.21
CA ASN A 70 2.77 28.24 16.34
C ASN A 70 3.41 26.93 15.87
N LYS A 71 2.80 26.24 14.89
CA LYS A 71 3.34 25.00 14.32
C LYS A 71 4.62 25.25 13.53
N ARG A 72 4.69 26.34 12.77
CA ARG A 72 5.90 26.79 12.08
C ARG A 72 7.03 27.03 13.09
N ARG A 73 6.75 27.71 14.20
CA ARG A 73 7.75 27.95 15.25
C ARG A 73 8.21 26.64 15.90
N GLN A 74 7.32 25.68 16.13
CA GLN A 74 7.68 24.36 16.65
C GLN A 74 8.57 23.58 15.67
N TYR A 75 8.22 23.59 14.39
CA TYR A 75 9.04 23.01 13.31
C TYR A 75 10.42 23.68 13.23
N ASP A 76 10.47 25.00 13.33
CA ASP A 76 11.71 25.79 13.28
C ASP A 76 12.65 25.53 14.47
N VAL A 77 12.09 25.18 15.64
CA VAL A 77 12.82 24.91 16.89
C VAL A 77 13.27 23.45 16.99
N ALA A 78 12.48 22.50 16.48
CA ALA A 78 12.77 21.07 16.56
C ALA A 78 13.91 20.63 15.61
N GLY A 79 14.20 21.39 14.55
CA GLY A 79 15.18 21.05 13.54
C GLY A 79 14.79 19.84 12.68
N ASP A 80 15.51 19.61 11.59
CA ASP A 80 15.27 18.53 10.61
C ASP A 80 15.56 17.10 11.14
N SER A 81 15.70 16.98 12.46
CA SER A 81 15.89 15.74 13.23
C SER A 81 14.60 15.24 13.90
N GLY A 82 13.42 15.72 13.49
CA GLY A 82 12.12 15.11 13.84
C GLY A 82 11.86 13.81 13.08
N LYS A 83 12.86 12.93 12.98
CA LYS A 83 12.89 11.78 12.06
C LYS A 83 12.06 10.57 12.51
N ASP A 84 11.45 10.59 13.69
CA ASP A 84 10.62 9.49 14.21
C ASP A 84 9.18 9.91 14.52
N SER A 85 8.70 11.04 13.98
CA SER A 85 7.25 11.22 13.83
C SER A 85 6.81 10.45 12.59
N GLU A 86 6.83 9.12 12.71
CA GLU A 86 5.90 8.22 12.03
C GLU A 86 4.57 8.97 11.90
N PHE A 87 4.11 9.18 10.66
CA PHE A 87 2.99 10.05 10.28
C PHE A 87 1.79 9.86 11.24
N GLU A 88 1.81 10.60 12.35
CA GLU A 88 0.77 10.49 13.37
C GLU A 88 -0.50 11.03 12.73
N SER A 89 -1.50 10.17 12.73
CA SER A 89 -2.88 10.47 12.39
C SER A 89 -3.24 11.93 12.73
N VAL A 90 -3.60 12.70 11.70
CA VAL A 90 -3.80 14.14 11.82
C VAL A 90 -5.01 14.42 12.70
N ASP A 91 -4.79 15.04 13.86
CA ASP A 91 -5.85 15.65 14.66
C ASP A 91 -6.27 16.98 13.99
N VAL A 92 -7.41 16.93 13.30
CA VAL A 92 -7.95 18.04 12.51
C VAL A 92 -8.73 19.03 13.36
N GLU A 93 -9.11 18.68 14.59
CA GLU A 93 -9.76 19.60 15.54
C GLU A 93 -8.79 20.75 15.89
N ALA A 94 -7.50 20.45 15.98
CA ALA A 94 -6.41 21.41 16.14
C ALA A 94 -5.99 22.14 14.84
N MET A 95 -6.65 21.89 13.69
CA MET A 95 -6.24 22.40 12.36
C MET A 95 -7.26 23.38 11.74
N GLY A 96 -8.34 23.70 12.46
CA GLY A 96 -9.31 24.74 12.08
C GLY A 96 -10.04 24.48 10.74
N GLY A 97 -10.70 25.52 10.22
CA GLY A 97 -11.53 25.42 9.00
C GLY A 97 -10.75 25.08 7.72
N PHE A 98 -9.46 25.37 7.67
CA PHE A 98 -8.61 25.09 6.51
C PHE A 98 -8.22 23.61 6.43
N GLY A 99 -7.91 22.98 7.58
CA GLY A 99 -7.59 21.54 7.60
C GLY A 99 -8.72 20.67 7.08
N ARG A 100 -9.97 21.03 7.41
CA ARG A 100 -11.18 20.35 6.93
C ARG A 100 -11.38 20.43 5.41
N VAL A 101 -10.93 21.50 4.76
CA VAL A 101 -11.02 21.65 3.29
C VAL A 101 -9.97 20.79 2.59
N VAL A 102 -8.78 20.69 3.19
CA VAL A 102 -7.66 19.93 2.62
C VAL A 102 -7.95 18.43 2.58
N GLY A 103 -8.33 17.80 3.70
CA GLY A 103 -8.63 16.35 3.64
C GLY A 103 -9.99 15.99 3.08
N ALA A 104 -10.89 16.96 2.92
CA ALA A 104 -12.04 16.83 2.02
C ALA A 104 -11.59 16.64 0.56
N LEU A 105 -10.55 17.36 0.11
CA LEU A 105 -9.94 17.16 -1.20
C LEU A 105 -9.25 15.79 -1.27
N PHE A 106 -8.46 15.38 -0.27
CA PHE A 106 -7.84 14.04 -0.24
C PHE A 106 -8.84 12.89 -0.32
N THR A 107 -9.97 13.01 0.39
CA THR A 107 -11.04 12.00 0.33
C THR A 107 -11.69 11.94 -1.06
N LYS A 108 -11.85 13.08 -1.74
CA LYS A 108 -12.44 13.16 -3.09
C LYS A 108 -11.53 12.59 -4.17
N ILE A 109 -10.21 12.63 -3.97
CA ILE A 109 -9.21 12.09 -4.90
C ILE A 109 -8.83 10.63 -4.61
N GLY A 110 -9.46 10.02 -3.60
CA GLY A 110 -9.25 8.61 -3.28
C GLY A 110 -8.01 8.33 -2.42
N MET A 111 -7.37 9.35 -1.83
CA MET A 111 -6.26 9.18 -0.90
C MET A 111 -6.81 9.04 0.53
N PRO A 112 -6.69 7.88 1.19
CA PRO A 112 -7.16 7.71 2.55
C PRO A 112 -6.25 8.48 3.52
N ILE A 113 -6.78 9.52 4.16
CA ILE A 113 -6.13 10.11 5.34
C ILE A 113 -6.64 9.34 6.57
N PRO A 114 -5.75 8.81 7.42
CA PRO A 114 -6.14 8.25 8.71
C PRO A 114 -6.70 9.37 9.58
N THR A 115 -7.99 9.31 9.83
CA THR A 115 -8.74 10.27 10.63
C THR A 115 -8.80 9.79 12.08
N GLN A 116 -8.76 10.70 13.06
CA GLN A 116 -9.03 10.37 14.46
C GLN A 116 -10.52 10.62 14.80
N ILE A 117 -10.98 10.03 15.91
CA ILE A 117 -12.28 10.34 16.51
C ILE A 117 -12.11 11.66 17.28
N SER A 118 -13.03 12.61 17.11
CA SER A 118 -12.93 13.93 17.75
C SER A 118 -12.96 13.83 19.28
N GLN A 119 -12.27 14.76 19.96
CA GLN A 119 -12.25 14.80 21.42
C GLN A 119 -13.63 15.08 22.00
N THR A 120 -14.47 15.82 21.26
CA THR A 120 -15.87 16.05 21.62
C THR A 120 -16.65 14.73 21.70
N VAL A 121 -16.46 13.81 20.76
CA VAL A 121 -17.13 12.48 20.80
C VAL A 121 -16.55 11.60 21.91
N LEU A 122 -15.22 11.65 22.13
CA LEU A 122 -14.57 10.87 23.18
C LEU A 122 -14.97 11.33 24.59
N SER A 123 -15.06 12.64 24.81
CA SER A 123 -15.56 13.21 26.08
C SER A 123 -17.02 12.84 26.31
N ALA A 124 -17.87 12.98 25.30
CA ALA A 124 -19.27 12.56 25.36
C ALA A 124 -19.43 11.07 25.72
N ALA A 125 -18.58 10.18 25.18
CA ALA A 125 -18.59 8.76 25.52
C ALA A 125 -18.24 8.51 27.00
N ARG A 126 -17.23 9.19 27.54
CA ARG A 126 -16.87 9.12 28.97
C ARG A 126 -18.00 9.63 29.85
N ASP A 127 -18.61 10.74 29.47
CA ASP A 127 -19.72 11.35 30.20
C ASP A 127 -20.95 10.44 30.23
N LEU A 128 -21.24 9.71 29.15
CA LEU A 128 -22.31 8.72 29.09
C LEU A 128 -22.07 7.46 29.93
N CYS A 129 -20.80 7.15 30.23
CA CYS A 129 -20.40 6.00 31.04
C CYS A 129 -20.22 6.36 32.53
N ASP A 130 -20.02 7.62 32.91
CA ASP A 130 -19.92 8.02 34.31
C ASP A 130 -21.31 8.14 34.94
N ALA A 131 -21.71 7.13 35.71
CA ALA A 131 -22.98 7.10 36.42
C ALA A 131 -23.16 8.22 37.47
N ARG A 132 -22.09 8.94 37.85
CA ARG A 132 -22.15 10.11 38.74
C ARG A 132 -22.39 11.41 38.00
N ASN A 133 -22.29 11.40 36.67
CA ASN A 133 -22.49 12.58 35.84
C ASN A 133 -23.99 12.88 35.71
N ASN A 134 -24.44 13.93 36.41
CA ASN A 134 -25.82 14.43 36.34
C ASN A 134 -25.95 15.60 35.36
N SER A 135 -25.04 15.73 34.38
CA SER A 135 -25.14 16.74 33.34
C SER A 135 -26.45 16.60 32.57
N THR A 136 -27.16 17.70 32.40
CA THR A 136 -28.39 17.76 31.60
C THR A 136 -28.12 17.87 30.10
N GLN A 137 -26.85 17.95 29.68
CA GLN A 137 -26.42 18.14 28.29
C GLN A 137 -25.76 16.90 27.69
N LEU A 138 -26.18 15.70 28.10
CA LEU A 138 -25.70 14.46 27.48
C LEU A 138 -26.31 14.28 26.08
N PRO A 139 -25.56 13.73 25.11
CA PRO A 139 -26.10 13.42 23.80
C PRO A 139 -27.16 12.32 23.90
N PRO A 140 -28.12 12.27 22.96
CA PRO A 140 -29.14 11.24 22.95
C PRO A 140 -28.53 9.85 22.69
N VAL A 141 -28.98 8.85 23.45
CA VAL A 141 -28.57 7.45 23.29
C VAL A 141 -29.76 6.60 22.87
N THR A 142 -29.58 5.82 21.82
CA THR A 142 -30.64 4.94 21.30
C THR A 142 -30.44 3.50 21.77
N GLN A 143 -31.47 2.89 22.36
CA GLN A 143 -31.43 1.47 22.70
C GLN A 143 -31.56 0.60 21.45
N MET A 144 -30.60 -0.32 21.28
CA MET A 144 -30.64 -1.34 20.25
C MET A 144 -31.27 -2.64 20.76
N VAL A 145 -31.94 -3.33 19.85
CA VAL A 145 -32.56 -4.64 20.08
C VAL A 145 -32.01 -5.58 19.01
N PHE A 146 -31.60 -6.77 19.42
CA PHE A 146 -31.11 -7.79 18.50
C PHE A 146 -32.14 -8.05 17.38
N GLY A 147 -31.67 -8.10 16.13
CA GLY A 147 -32.52 -8.38 14.98
C GLY A 147 -33.30 -7.17 14.44
N MET A 148 -33.37 -6.04 15.14
CA MET A 148 -34.01 -4.83 14.63
C MET A 148 -33.02 -3.92 13.89
N GLU A 149 -33.37 -3.56 12.65
CA GLU A 149 -32.60 -2.58 11.87
C GLU A 149 -33.08 -1.16 12.19
N ARG A 150 -32.14 -0.22 12.27
CA ARG A 150 -32.39 1.21 12.48
C ARG A 150 -31.76 2.01 11.36
N HIS A 151 -32.45 3.04 10.89
CA HIS A 151 -31.92 4.01 9.94
C HIS A 151 -31.71 5.34 10.63
N ALA A 152 -30.57 5.98 10.37
CA ALA A 152 -30.25 7.27 10.96
C ALA A 152 -29.32 8.08 10.04
N LYS A 153 -29.12 9.34 10.42
CA LYS A 153 -28.21 10.27 9.75
C LYS A 153 -27.34 10.94 10.82
N VAL A 154 -26.04 10.68 10.80
CA VAL A 154 -25.07 11.36 11.67
C VAL A 154 -24.38 12.47 10.88
N ASP A 155 -24.24 13.65 11.48
CA ASP A 155 -23.54 14.76 10.85
C ASP A 155 -22.01 14.55 10.88
N LYS A 156 -21.27 15.52 10.36
CA LYS A 156 -19.85 15.40 10.03
C LYS A 156 -18.99 15.59 11.29
N GLN A 157 -18.08 14.66 11.57
CA GLN A 157 -17.26 14.64 12.80
C GLN A 157 -18.11 14.58 14.09
N ASP A 158 -19.29 13.98 13.97
CA ASP A 158 -20.25 13.80 15.07
C ASP A 158 -20.56 12.30 15.24
N ALA A 159 -21.23 11.92 16.32
CA ALA A 159 -21.55 10.54 16.66
C ALA A 159 -23.01 10.35 17.08
N HIS A 160 -23.61 9.26 16.62
CA HIS A 160 -24.85 8.74 17.18
C HIS A 160 -24.55 7.59 18.13
N PHE A 161 -24.90 7.75 19.39
CA PHE A 161 -24.65 6.78 20.44
C PHE A 161 -25.78 5.77 20.58
N TYR A 162 -25.38 4.54 20.86
CA TYR A 162 -26.26 3.40 21.01
C TYR A 162 -25.86 2.59 22.24
N LYS A 163 -26.87 2.00 22.89
CA LYS A 163 -26.69 1.04 23.97
C LYS A 163 -27.28 -0.30 23.58
N LEU A 164 -26.58 -1.38 23.89
CA LEU A 164 -27.05 -2.75 23.72
C LEU A 164 -27.03 -3.44 25.08
N GLN A 165 -28.19 -3.94 25.51
CA GLN A 165 -28.30 -4.79 26.69
C GLN A 165 -27.95 -6.23 26.31
N VAL A 166 -26.98 -6.81 27.01
CA VAL A 166 -26.54 -8.20 26.87
C VAL A 166 -26.89 -8.96 28.13
N ASP A 167 -27.75 -9.97 28.01
CA ASP A 167 -28.31 -10.70 29.16
C ASP A 167 -27.45 -11.87 29.64
N ARG A 168 -26.62 -12.43 28.75
CA ARG A 168 -25.75 -13.58 29.03
C ARG A 168 -24.30 -13.14 29.01
N ASP A 169 -23.50 -13.79 29.84
CA ASP A 169 -22.06 -13.55 29.80
C ASP A 169 -21.45 -14.17 28.53
N ARG A 170 -20.44 -13.49 27.98
CA ARG A 170 -19.74 -13.88 26.74
C ARG A 170 -20.66 -14.12 25.53
N GLU A 171 -21.61 -13.23 25.30
CA GLU A 171 -22.49 -13.32 24.12
C GLU A 171 -21.72 -12.93 22.84
N SER A 172 -21.66 -13.85 21.87
CA SER A 172 -21.09 -13.61 20.54
C SER A 172 -22.05 -12.78 19.68
N VAL A 173 -21.63 -11.59 19.24
CA VAL A 173 -22.48 -10.66 18.49
C VAL A 173 -21.76 -10.07 17.28
N VAL A 174 -22.54 -9.59 16.32
CA VAL A 174 -22.04 -8.79 15.20
C VAL A 174 -22.85 -7.49 15.07
N PHE A 175 -22.13 -6.37 15.00
CA PHE A 175 -22.70 -5.08 14.60
C PHE A 175 -22.48 -4.88 13.11
N MET A 176 -23.58 -4.68 12.38
CA MET A 176 -23.56 -4.45 10.94
C MET A 176 -24.05 -3.05 10.66
N CYS A 177 -23.19 -2.20 10.10
CA CYS A 177 -23.55 -0.85 9.68
C CYS A 177 -23.27 -0.65 8.21
N ARG A 178 -24.21 -0.03 7.49
CA ARG A 178 -24.19 0.13 6.03
C ARG A 178 -24.58 1.54 5.63
N SER A 179 -23.91 2.11 4.65
CA SER A 179 -24.32 3.38 4.02
C SER A 179 -24.47 3.21 2.50
N ALA A 180 -25.70 3.35 2.00
CA ALA A 180 -26.00 3.28 0.57
C ALA A 180 -25.39 4.45 -0.22
N SER A 181 -25.15 5.59 0.43
CA SER A 181 -24.45 6.75 -0.15
C SER A 181 -22.93 6.59 -0.20
N LYS A 182 -22.41 5.39 0.10
CA LYS A 182 -20.97 5.05 0.09
C LYS A 182 -20.12 6.05 0.89
N SER A 183 -20.66 6.56 1.99
CA SER A 183 -19.99 7.55 2.83
C SER A 183 -18.99 6.88 3.78
N LYS A 184 -17.90 7.57 4.12
CA LYS A 184 -16.93 7.08 5.12
C LYS A 184 -17.49 7.28 6.54
N PHE A 185 -17.41 6.26 7.37
CA PHE A 185 -17.82 6.29 8.77
C PHE A 185 -17.03 5.26 9.58
N LYS A 186 -17.16 5.32 10.91
CA LYS A 186 -16.57 4.32 11.83
C LYS A 186 -17.64 3.79 12.77
N LEU A 187 -17.54 2.51 13.10
CA LEU A 187 -18.17 1.96 14.30
C LEU A 187 -17.16 1.99 15.42
N VAL A 188 -17.55 2.50 16.58
CA VAL A 188 -16.68 2.62 17.75
C VAL A 188 -17.35 1.94 18.92
N LEU A 189 -16.68 0.97 19.52
CA LEU A 189 -17.10 0.31 20.77
C LEU A 189 -16.31 0.92 21.93
N PHE A 190 -17.01 1.23 23.01
CA PHE A 190 -16.40 1.77 24.22
C PHE A 190 -16.38 0.73 25.35
N ASP A 191 -15.47 0.89 26.30
CA ASP A 191 -15.49 0.16 27.55
C ASP A 191 -16.43 0.80 28.59
N GLN A 192 -16.48 0.21 29.78
CA GLN A 192 -17.29 0.68 30.91
C GLN A 192 -16.92 2.09 31.42
N HIS A 193 -15.75 2.61 31.02
CA HIS A 193 -15.27 3.95 31.40
C HIS A 193 -15.38 4.95 30.22
N GLY A 194 -15.93 4.53 29.08
CA GLY A 194 -16.05 5.34 27.88
C GLY A 194 -14.74 5.49 27.10
N ALA A 195 -13.72 4.67 27.39
CA ALA A 195 -12.52 4.60 26.56
C ALA A 195 -12.77 3.75 25.32
N VAL A 196 -12.09 4.08 24.21
CA VAL A 196 -12.25 3.34 22.95
C VAL A 196 -11.67 1.94 23.10
N ARG A 197 -12.52 0.93 22.97
CA ARG A 197 -12.13 -0.49 23.01
C ARG A 197 -11.82 -1.02 21.62
N MET A 198 -12.63 -0.66 20.61
CA MET A 198 -12.48 -1.14 19.25
C MET A 198 -13.02 -0.12 18.25
N VAL A 199 -12.34 0.00 17.11
CA VAL A 199 -12.79 0.83 15.99
C VAL A 199 -12.85 -0.05 14.74
N GLN A 200 -13.97 0.02 14.03
CA GLN A 200 -14.12 -0.59 12.72
C GLN A 200 -14.40 0.49 11.69
N GLU A 201 -13.43 0.74 10.80
CA GLU A 201 -13.61 1.65 9.68
C GLU A 201 -14.55 1.05 8.63
N SER A 202 -15.33 1.91 7.96
CA SER A 202 -16.16 1.51 6.85
C SER A 202 -15.32 1.21 5.61
N VAL A 203 -15.50 0.03 5.02
CA VAL A 203 -14.86 -0.41 3.78
C VAL A 203 -15.82 -0.17 2.61
N LYS A 204 -15.29 0.24 1.44
CA LYS A 204 -16.08 0.39 0.22
C LYS A 204 -16.46 -0.99 -0.33
N LYS A 205 -17.73 -1.17 -0.65
CA LYS A 205 -18.29 -2.34 -1.34
C LYS A 205 -18.95 -1.89 -2.65
N PRO A 206 -19.25 -2.80 -3.59
CA PRO A 206 -19.82 -2.41 -4.89
C PRO A 206 -21.07 -1.53 -4.80
N ARG A 207 -21.94 -1.78 -3.81
CA ARG A 207 -23.24 -1.09 -3.66
C ARG A 207 -23.36 -0.16 -2.44
N CYS A 208 -22.42 -0.20 -1.50
CA CYS A 208 -22.49 0.58 -0.25
C CYS A 208 -21.09 0.73 0.37
N THR A 209 -20.98 1.48 1.46
CA THR A 209 -19.89 1.31 2.43
C THR A 209 -20.39 0.51 3.62
N ALA A 210 -19.52 -0.29 4.22
CA ALA A 210 -19.88 -1.28 5.24
C ALA A 210 -18.83 -1.31 6.35
N ALA A 211 -19.28 -1.29 7.60
CA ALA A 211 -18.45 -1.63 8.76
C ALA A 211 -19.14 -2.79 9.50
N ASP A 212 -18.43 -3.90 9.65
CA ASP A 212 -18.88 -5.08 10.39
C ASP A 212 -17.95 -5.34 11.56
N MET A 213 -18.48 -5.25 12.77
CA MET A 213 -17.71 -5.49 14.00
C MET A 213 -18.19 -6.80 14.61
N TYR A 214 -17.35 -7.83 14.48
CA TYR A 214 -17.56 -9.14 15.09
C TYR A 214 -16.97 -9.14 16.49
N LEU A 215 -17.71 -9.64 17.48
CA LEU A 215 -17.28 -9.77 18.87
C LEU A 215 -17.59 -11.18 19.33
N SER A 216 -16.61 -12.07 19.26
CA SER A 216 -16.77 -13.50 19.56
C SER A 216 -15.44 -14.13 19.93
N SER A 217 -15.47 -15.12 20.83
CA SER A 217 -14.33 -15.98 21.16
C SER A 217 -14.28 -17.28 20.36
N THR A 218 -15.37 -17.65 19.68
CA THR A 218 -15.54 -18.93 18.96
C THR A 218 -15.37 -18.77 17.45
N VAL A 219 -15.48 -17.53 16.98
CA VAL A 219 -15.41 -17.18 15.57
C VAL A 219 -14.08 -16.45 15.32
N GLU A 220 -13.02 -17.24 15.10
CA GLU A 220 -11.71 -16.78 14.64
C GLU A 220 -11.78 -16.39 13.16
N LEU A 221 -12.42 -15.26 12.84
CA LEU A 221 -12.42 -14.78 11.46
C LEU A 221 -11.05 -14.24 11.11
N MET A 222 -10.57 -14.61 9.93
CA MET A 222 -9.28 -14.16 9.44
C MET A 222 -9.44 -12.81 8.75
N ASP A 223 -8.51 -11.90 9.02
CA ASP A 223 -8.53 -10.56 8.44
C ASP A 223 -8.00 -10.59 7.00
N LEU A 224 -8.89 -10.84 6.05
CA LEU A 224 -8.61 -10.62 4.63
C LEU A 224 -8.90 -9.15 4.34
N ASN A 225 -7.87 -8.30 4.34
CA ASN A 225 -7.96 -6.95 3.77
C ASN A 225 -7.29 -6.92 2.38
N PRO A 226 -8.03 -7.14 1.28
CA PRO A 226 -7.46 -7.17 -0.05
C PRO A 226 -6.92 -5.80 -0.50
N GLU A 227 -7.36 -4.70 0.13
CA GLU A 227 -6.86 -3.35 -0.18
C GLU A 227 -5.45 -3.10 0.38
N LEU A 228 -5.00 -3.92 1.34
CA LEU A 228 -3.63 -3.92 1.86
C LEU A 228 -2.74 -4.97 1.19
N TRP A 229 -3.28 -5.82 0.30
CA TRP A 229 -2.43 -6.63 -0.54
C TRP A 229 -1.58 -5.66 -1.35
N PRO A 230 -0.24 -5.72 -1.29
CA PRO A 230 0.58 -4.96 -2.21
C PRO A 230 0.01 -5.11 -3.62
N ALA A 231 -0.36 -3.99 -4.24
CA ALA A 231 -0.77 -3.99 -5.62
C ALA A 231 0.30 -4.73 -6.43
N ALA A 232 -0.09 -5.39 -7.53
CA ALA A 232 0.78 -6.11 -8.47
C ALA A 232 1.93 -5.26 -9.11
N ASN A 233 2.23 -4.11 -8.52
CA ASN A 233 3.29 -3.16 -8.86
C ASN A 233 4.31 -3.07 -7.72
N SER A 234 4.89 -4.19 -7.29
CA SER A 234 6.12 -4.13 -6.52
C SER A 234 7.24 -4.71 -7.38
N ASP A 235 8.39 -4.05 -7.38
CA ASP A 235 9.69 -4.54 -7.89
C ASP A 235 10.15 -5.86 -7.19
N SER A 236 9.21 -6.59 -6.59
CA SER A 236 9.40 -7.89 -6.01
C SER A 236 9.57 -8.91 -7.13
N GLU A 237 10.78 -9.39 -7.24
CA GLU A 237 11.18 -10.53 -8.06
C GLU A 237 10.49 -11.87 -7.72
N LEU A 238 9.62 -11.88 -6.71
CA LEU A 238 8.88 -13.05 -6.25
C LEU A 238 7.47 -13.14 -6.85
N PRO A 239 6.98 -14.36 -7.17
CA PRO A 239 5.59 -14.59 -7.55
C PRO A 239 4.57 -14.02 -6.55
N GLU A 240 3.50 -13.42 -7.07
CA GLU A 240 2.42 -12.78 -6.26
C GLU A 240 1.76 -13.71 -5.24
N ILE A 241 1.78 -15.03 -5.49
CA ILE A 241 1.19 -16.01 -4.58
C ILE A 241 1.83 -15.95 -3.18
N PHE A 242 3.11 -15.61 -3.08
CA PHE A 242 3.82 -15.50 -1.80
C PHE A 242 3.38 -14.28 -0.98
N SER A 243 2.79 -13.24 -1.60
CA SER A 243 2.27 -12.07 -0.87
C SER A 243 0.77 -12.15 -0.57
N LYS A 244 0.02 -12.98 -1.30
CA LYS A 244 -1.45 -13.09 -1.24
C LYS A 244 -2.01 -13.39 0.14
N LEU A 245 -1.31 -14.21 0.94
CA LEU A 245 -1.74 -14.62 2.28
C LEU A 245 -0.88 -14.01 3.39
N SER A 246 -0.01 -13.05 3.07
CA SER A 246 0.89 -12.43 4.05
C SER A 246 0.12 -11.80 5.22
N LEU A 247 -0.97 -11.11 4.92
CA LEU A 247 -1.85 -10.46 5.91
C LEU A 247 -2.96 -11.36 6.45
N PHE A 248 -2.95 -12.65 6.11
CA PHE A 248 -3.92 -13.61 6.63
C PHE A 248 -3.58 -13.91 8.10
N GLU A 249 -4.20 -13.14 9.00
CA GLU A 249 -4.00 -13.21 10.45
C GLU A 249 -5.33 -13.40 11.19
N VAL A 250 -5.26 -14.05 12.36
CA VAL A 250 -6.42 -14.34 13.21
C VAL A 250 -6.91 -13.05 13.85
N ARG A 251 -8.13 -12.62 13.53
CA ARG A 251 -8.77 -11.51 14.23
C ARG A 251 -9.27 -11.98 15.59
N ARG A 252 -8.48 -11.74 16.63
CA ARG A 252 -8.91 -12.02 18.01
C ARG A 252 -9.83 -10.92 18.49
N THR A 253 -11.11 -11.23 18.62
CA THR A 253 -12.10 -10.34 19.22
C THR A 253 -12.54 -10.92 20.56
N VAL A 254 -13.04 -10.05 21.44
CA VAL A 254 -13.52 -10.46 22.77
C VAL A 254 -15.04 -10.34 22.76
N PRO A 255 -15.80 -11.38 23.17
CA PRO A 255 -17.24 -11.32 23.23
C PRO A 255 -17.73 -10.23 24.20
N LEU A 256 -19.01 -9.90 24.13
CA LEU A 256 -19.60 -8.97 25.08
C LEU A 256 -19.93 -9.68 26.40
N GLU A 257 -19.51 -9.08 27.51
CA GLU A 257 -19.87 -9.52 28.85
C GLU A 257 -21.35 -9.21 29.14
N LYS A 258 -21.91 -9.84 30.17
CA LYS A 258 -23.26 -9.49 30.62
C LYS A 258 -23.30 -8.03 31.09
N GLY A 259 -24.19 -7.23 30.52
CA GLY A 259 -24.34 -5.83 30.89
C GLY A 259 -24.79 -4.93 29.74
N GLU A 260 -24.79 -3.64 29.99
CA GLU A 260 -25.08 -2.61 29.00
C GLU A 260 -23.77 -2.16 28.32
N HIS A 261 -23.73 -2.19 26.99
CA HIS A 261 -22.55 -1.80 26.21
C HIS A 261 -22.82 -0.57 25.37
N LEU A 262 -21.91 0.41 25.42
CA LEU A 262 -21.98 1.65 24.65
C LEU A 262 -21.16 1.54 23.36
N PHE A 263 -21.74 1.98 22.26
CA PHE A 263 -21.06 2.11 20.98
C PHE A 263 -21.64 3.29 20.19
N CYS A 264 -20.94 3.72 19.14
CA CYS A 264 -21.45 4.77 18.28
C CYS A 264 -21.16 4.52 16.79
N VAL A 265 -21.96 5.17 15.96
CA VAL A 265 -21.63 5.40 14.55
C VAL A 265 -21.06 6.80 14.44
N TYR A 266 -19.78 6.89 14.12
CA TYR A 266 -19.06 8.16 13.95
C TYR A 266 -19.03 8.58 12.49
N GLY A 267 -19.51 9.79 12.22
CA GLY A 267 -19.48 10.45 10.92
C GLY A 267 -18.08 10.87 10.51
N ASP A 268 -17.26 9.91 10.10
CA ASP A 268 -15.85 10.11 9.72
C ASP A 268 -15.63 10.93 8.43
N ASN A 269 -16.72 11.38 7.80
CA ASN A 269 -16.69 12.19 6.59
C ASN A 269 -16.62 13.70 6.90
N TRP A 270 -15.78 14.42 6.16
CA TRP A 270 -15.52 15.84 6.40
C TRP A 270 -16.50 16.76 5.67
N LEU A 271 -17.10 16.26 4.58
CA LEU A 271 -17.91 17.03 3.63
C LEU A 271 -19.41 16.79 3.73
N SER A 272 -19.84 15.58 4.06
CA SER A 272 -21.26 15.25 4.10
C SER A 272 -21.60 14.35 5.28
N ALA A 273 -22.80 14.57 5.81
CA ALA A 273 -23.38 13.69 6.80
C ALA A 273 -23.52 12.26 6.24
N VAL A 274 -23.49 11.28 7.13
CA VAL A 274 -23.59 9.87 6.79
C VAL A 274 -25.01 9.41 7.05
N LYS A 275 -25.72 9.01 6.00
CA LYS A 275 -26.96 8.23 6.14
C LYS A 275 -26.60 6.76 6.19
N TYR A 276 -27.06 6.05 7.21
CA TYR A 276 -26.73 4.65 7.41
C TYR A 276 -27.91 3.84 7.94
N SER A 277 -27.82 2.52 7.78
CA SER A 277 -28.57 1.55 8.57
C SER A 277 -27.63 0.78 9.49
N ILE A 278 -28.10 0.47 10.70
CA ILE A 278 -27.37 -0.32 11.68
C ILE A 278 -28.26 -1.41 12.27
N LYS A 279 -27.67 -2.59 12.46
CA LYS A 279 -28.31 -3.76 13.04
C LYS A 279 -27.31 -4.50 13.92
N CYS A 280 -27.79 -5.08 15.02
CA CYS A 280 -27.01 -6.00 15.84
C CYS A 280 -27.64 -7.39 15.77
N LEU A 281 -26.82 -8.43 15.61
CA LEU A 281 -27.26 -9.83 15.55
C LEU A 281 -26.43 -10.67 16.52
N LYS A 282 -27.06 -11.72 17.06
CA LYS A 282 -26.34 -12.79 17.73
C LYS A 282 -25.70 -13.69 16.68
N ILE A 283 -24.48 -14.13 16.93
CA ILE A 283 -23.77 -15.06 16.05
C ILE A 283 -24.26 -16.48 16.39
N ASP A 284 -24.75 -17.19 15.37
CA ASP A 284 -25.07 -18.61 15.50
C ASP A 284 -23.81 -19.46 15.33
N GLU A 285 -23.22 -19.84 16.46
CA GLU A 285 -22.02 -20.65 16.55
C GLU A 285 -22.19 -22.07 15.99
N GLN A 286 -23.43 -22.53 15.80
CA GLN A 286 -23.75 -23.88 15.29
C GLN A 286 -24.07 -23.87 13.79
N SER A 287 -24.10 -22.69 13.17
CA SER A 287 -24.49 -22.54 11.77
C SER A 287 -23.57 -23.34 10.84
N ALA A 288 -24.17 -23.96 9.83
CA ALA A 288 -23.41 -24.68 8.80
C ALA A 288 -22.48 -23.72 8.02
N ALA A 289 -22.91 -22.47 7.84
CA ALA A 289 -22.11 -21.44 7.19
C ALA A 289 -20.82 -21.11 7.97
N LEU A 290 -20.91 -20.96 9.29
CA LEU A 290 -19.73 -20.73 10.13
C LEU A 290 -18.74 -21.89 10.05
N ARG A 291 -19.23 -23.14 10.13
CA ARG A 291 -18.37 -24.33 9.98
C ARG A 291 -17.67 -24.37 8.62
N SER A 292 -18.37 -24.00 7.55
CA SER A 292 -17.77 -23.90 6.22
C SER A 292 -16.68 -22.82 6.16
N ILE A 293 -16.90 -21.66 6.78
CA ILE A 293 -15.90 -20.58 6.85
C ILE A 293 -14.67 -21.07 7.60
N GLN A 294 -14.84 -21.65 8.79
CA GLN A 294 -13.76 -22.19 9.61
C GLN A 294 -12.94 -23.26 8.87
N GLN A 295 -13.62 -24.14 8.12
CA GLN A 295 -12.93 -25.14 7.30
C GLN A 295 -12.08 -24.49 6.21
N SER A 296 -12.64 -23.54 5.45
CA SER A 296 -11.89 -22.83 4.42
C SER A 296 -10.72 -22.01 5.00
N GLU A 297 -10.91 -21.37 6.15
CA GLU A 297 -9.85 -20.61 6.82
C GLU A 297 -8.74 -21.53 7.36
N HIS A 298 -9.08 -22.72 7.86
CA HIS A 298 -8.10 -23.72 8.25
C HIS A 298 -7.26 -24.21 7.06
N GLU A 299 -7.90 -24.49 5.92
CA GLU A 299 -7.21 -24.87 4.68
C GLU A 299 -6.29 -23.74 4.18
N LEU A 300 -6.77 -22.48 4.21
CA LEU A 300 -5.95 -21.31 3.85
C LEU A 300 -4.75 -21.12 4.79
N ALA A 301 -4.91 -21.38 6.09
CA ALA A 301 -3.80 -21.32 7.04
C ALA A 301 -2.73 -22.39 6.74
N GLY A 302 -3.16 -23.60 6.35
CA GLY A 302 -2.25 -24.65 5.87
C GLY A 302 -1.49 -24.21 4.61
N ILE A 303 -2.22 -23.67 3.61
CA ILE A 303 -1.61 -23.16 2.38
C ILE A 303 -0.61 -22.02 2.68
N LYS A 304 -0.92 -21.11 3.61
CA LYS A 304 0.02 -20.04 4.00
C LYS A 304 1.32 -20.63 4.54
N HIS A 305 1.23 -21.59 5.46
CA HIS A 305 2.40 -22.25 6.02
C HIS A 305 3.26 -22.94 4.94
N ASP A 306 2.62 -23.63 4.00
CA ASP A 306 3.31 -24.30 2.90
C ASP A 306 3.95 -23.29 1.93
N LEU A 307 3.28 -22.17 1.65
CA LEU A 307 3.84 -21.08 0.84
C LEU A 307 5.05 -20.43 1.50
N ASP A 308 5.06 -20.24 2.81
CA ASP A 308 6.22 -19.68 3.54
C ASP A 308 7.45 -20.59 3.46
N ALA A 309 7.25 -21.91 3.49
CA ALA A 309 8.30 -22.89 3.26
C ALA A 309 8.78 -22.86 1.80
N LEU A 310 7.84 -22.93 0.86
CA LEU A 310 8.11 -22.95 -0.58
C LEU A 310 8.80 -21.66 -1.06
N GLN A 311 8.49 -20.50 -0.47
CA GLN A 311 9.14 -19.24 -0.79
C GLN A 311 10.65 -19.31 -0.55
N LYS A 312 11.07 -19.93 0.56
CA LYS A 312 12.49 -20.08 0.89
C LYS A 312 13.20 -20.97 -0.12
N GLU A 313 12.56 -22.09 -0.48
CA GLU A 313 13.08 -23.00 -1.52
C GLU A 313 13.17 -22.31 -2.88
N TYR A 314 12.13 -21.56 -3.26
CA TYR A 314 12.10 -20.80 -4.50
C TYR A 314 13.23 -19.78 -4.59
N VAL A 315 13.44 -18.99 -3.52
CA VAL A 315 14.53 -18.00 -3.45
C VAL A 315 15.90 -18.68 -3.57
N ALA A 316 16.12 -19.80 -2.88
CA ALA A 316 17.37 -20.54 -2.95
C ALA A 316 17.63 -21.12 -4.34
N ALA A 317 16.61 -21.73 -4.96
CA ALA A 317 16.70 -22.28 -6.30
C ALA A 317 16.94 -21.20 -7.36
N LYS A 318 16.26 -20.05 -7.24
CA LYS A 318 16.46 -18.89 -8.12
C LYS A 318 17.90 -18.39 -8.05
N LYS A 319 18.42 -18.16 -6.84
CA LYS A 319 19.80 -17.73 -6.63
C LYS A 319 20.81 -18.73 -7.23
N ALA A 320 20.63 -20.03 -6.98
CA ALA A 320 21.50 -21.06 -7.52
C ALA A 320 21.47 -21.10 -9.07
N PHE A 321 20.29 -20.91 -9.66
CA PHE A 321 20.14 -20.81 -11.12
C PHE A 321 20.87 -19.59 -11.68
N GLU A 322 20.73 -18.42 -11.05
CA GLU A 322 21.42 -17.19 -11.44
C GLU A 322 22.94 -17.36 -11.39
N GLU A 323 23.49 -17.97 -10.33
CA GLU A 323 24.92 -18.26 -10.21
C GLU A 323 25.41 -19.19 -11.35
N VAL A 324 24.61 -20.17 -11.75
CA VAL A 324 24.93 -21.04 -12.89
C VAL A 324 24.91 -20.25 -14.20
N CYS A 325 23.91 -19.39 -14.43
CA CYS A 325 23.84 -18.53 -15.60
C CYS A 325 25.09 -17.65 -15.73
N THR A 326 25.49 -16.96 -14.65
CA THR A 326 26.69 -16.11 -14.65
C THR A 326 27.96 -16.90 -14.99
N ARG A 327 28.08 -18.14 -14.48
CA ARG A 327 29.24 -19.00 -14.80
C ARG A 327 29.26 -19.44 -16.26
N VAL A 328 28.09 -19.77 -16.82
CA VAL A 328 27.97 -20.15 -18.23
C VAL A 328 28.34 -18.97 -19.13
N GLU A 329 27.83 -17.78 -18.83
CA GLU A 329 28.15 -16.54 -19.55
C GLU A 329 29.66 -16.25 -19.50
N ALA A 330 30.28 -16.33 -18.31
CA ALA A 330 31.72 -16.13 -18.17
C ALA A 330 32.55 -17.15 -18.99
N LYS A 331 32.12 -18.42 -19.03
CA LYS A 331 32.77 -19.44 -19.85
C LYS A 331 32.58 -19.20 -21.34
N GLN A 332 31.42 -18.73 -21.76
CA GLN A 332 31.17 -18.35 -23.14
C GLN A 332 32.08 -17.21 -23.56
N SER A 333 32.11 -16.10 -22.81
CA SER A 333 32.97 -14.96 -23.12
C SER A 333 34.44 -15.34 -23.21
N ARG A 334 34.95 -16.14 -22.26
CA ARG A 334 36.35 -16.60 -22.32
C ARG A 334 36.64 -17.50 -23.51
N THR A 335 35.66 -18.30 -23.95
CA THR A 335 35.82 -19.15 -25.13
C THR A 335 35.92 -18.30 -26.39
N GLU A 336 35.05 -17.29 -26.53
CA GLU A 336 35.07 -16.35 -27.65
C GLU A 336 36.40 -15.56 -27.71
N GLU A 337 36.91 -15.09 -26.57
CA GLU A 337 38.23 -14.46 -26.47
C GLU A 337 39.37 -15.39 -26.95
N LEU A 338 39.41 -16.62 -26.44
CA LEU A 338 40.44 -17.59 -26.81
C LEU A 338 40.39 -17.98 -28.29
N LEU A 339 39.19 -18.05 -28.88
CA LEU A 339 39.03 -18.30 -30.32
C LEU A 339 39.62 -17.14 -31.15
N ALA A 340 39.37 -15.90 -30.75
CA ALA A 340 39.93 -14.72 -31.41
C ALA A 340 41.46 -14.62 -31.23
N GLU A 341 41.97 -14.83 -30.01
CA GLU A 341 43.42 -14.88 -29.73
C GLU A 341 44.11 -15.96 -30.59
N ARG A 342 43.47 -17.13 -30.72
CA ARG A 342 43.94 -18.22 -31.57
C ARG A 342 43.97 -17.83 -33.04
N GLU A 343 42.90 -17.24 -33.57
CA GLU A 343 42.81 -16.80 -34.96
C GLU A 343 43.92 -15.80 -35.30
N GLN A 344 44.12 -14.79 -34.44
CA GLN A 344 45.21 -13.82 -34.57
C GLN A 344 46.59 -14.48 -34.56
N SER A 345 46.80 -15.49 -33.70
CA SER A 345 48.06 -16.23 -33.63
C SER A 345 48.33 -17.04 -34.91
N TYR A 346 47.29 -17.63 -35.51
CA TYR A 346 47.40 -18.35 -36.78
C TYR A 346 47.77 -17.40 -37.93
N GLU A 347 47.14 -16.22 -38.01
CA GLU A 347 47.49 -15.22 -39.02
C GLU A 347 48.94 -14.76 -38.89
N ALA A 348 49.41 -14.49 -37.66
CA ALA A 348 50.80 -14.12 -37.40
C ALA A 348 51.79 -15.24 -37.78
N PHE A 349 51.46 -16.49 -37.48
CA PHE A 349 52.26 -17.65 -37.87
C PHE A 349 52.36 -17.80 -39.40
N LEU A 350 51.23 -17.70 -40.11
CA LEU A 350 51.18 -17.81 -41.57
C LEU A 350 51.96 -16.67 -42.23
N ALA A 351 51.86 -15.45 -41.71
CA ALA A 351 52.66 -14.32 -42.17
C ALA A 351 54.16 -14.61 -42.04
N GLY A 352 54.60 -15.11 -40.87
CA GLY A 352 56.00 -15.48 -40.64
C GLY A 352 56.53 -16.65 -41.49
N CYS A 353 55.63 -17.42 -42.10
CA CYS A 353 55.98 -18.51 -43.02
C CYS A 353 56.07 -18.05 -44.49
N ASP A 354 55.72 -16.81 -44.81
CA ASP A 354 55.83 -16.26 -46.17
C ASP A 354 57.31 -15.96 -46.50
N PRO A 355 57.94 -16.70 -47.44
CA PRO A 355 59.35 -16.51 -47.79
C PRO A 355 59.64 -15.16 -48.47
N ASN A 356 58.61 -14.39 -48.84
CA ASN A 356 58.76 -13.04 -49.40
C ASN A 356 58.61 -11.92 -48.36
N GLN A 357 58.29 -12.23 -47.10
CA GLN A 357 58.27 -11.26 -46.01
C GLN A 357 59.70 -11.04 -45.49
N ALA A 358 60.32 -9.93 -45.90
CA ALA A 358 61.65 -9.56 -45.46
C ALA A 358 61.69 -9.38 -43.92
N VAL A 359 62.56 -10.14 -43.25
CA VAL A 359 62.83 -10.03 -41.81
C VAL A 359 63.42 -8.65 -41.52
N GLY A 360 62.60 -7.74 -41.00
CA GLY A 360 63.08 -6.52 -40.33
C GLY A 360 63.70 -6.89 -38.98
N PRO A 361 64.68 -6.11 -38.47
CA PRO A 361 65.44 -6.49 -37.29
C PRO A 361 64.54 -6.56 -36.05
N PHE A 362 64.75 -7.63 -35.27
CA PHE A 362 64.10 -7.92 -34.00
C PHE A 362 64.45 -6.82 -32.98
N ASP A 363 63.45 -6.05 -32.53
CA ASP A 363 63.58 -5.02 -31.47
C ASP A 363 63.01 -5.56 -30.16
N ASP A 364 63.89 -5.79 -29.18
CA ASP A 364 63.62 -6.41 -27.88
C ASP A 364 62.99 -5.45 -26.84
N SER A 365 62.43 -4.33 -27.28
CA SER A 365 61.99 -3.28 -26.38
C SER A 365 60.55 -2.82 -26.62
N ARG A 366 59.57 -3.53 -26.04
CA ARG A 366 58.31 -2.92 -25.56
C ARG A 366 57.47 -3.87 -24.71
N GLY A 367 57.70 -3.78 -23.41
CA GLY A 367 56.63 -3.91 -22.43
C GLY A 367 55.75 -2.65 -22.41
N SER A 368 54.49 -2.87 -22.09
CA SER A 368 53.46 -1.90 -21.67
C SER A 368 52.58 -1.22 -22.74
N ASN A 369 51.28 -1.49 -22.56
CA ASN A 369 50.10 -0.65 -22.72
C ASN A 369 50.14 0.51 -23.73
N THR A 370 49.26 0.43 -24.73
CA THR A 370 48.32 1.54 -24.97
C THR A 370 47.08 1.10 -25.75
N SER A 371 45.92 1.40 -25.15
CA SER A 371 44.62 1.49 -25.79
C SER A 371 44.59 2.65 -26.79
N GLN A 372 44.05 2.46 -27.98
CA GLN A 372 43.25 3.50 -28.64
C GLN A 372 42.33 2.97 -29.75
N ASN A 373 41.10 3.49 -29.71
CA ASN A 373 39.99 3.32 -30.64
C ASN A 373 40.35 3.65 -32.10
N GLY A 374 39.79 2.87 -33.03
CA GLY A 374 39.64 3.22 -34.44
C GLY A 374 38.37 2.59 -35.02
N LYS A 375 37.36 3.42 -35.32
CA LYS A 375 36.17 3.07 -36.12
C LYS A 375 36.61 2.76 -37.56
N GLY A 376 36.20 1.61 -38.08
CA GLY A 376 36.33 1.21 -39.49
C GLY A 376 35.31 0.12 -39.83
N SER A 377 34.69 0.24 -41.00
CA SER A 377 33.43 -0.37 -41.41
C SER A 377 33.63 -1.71 -42.13
N ALA A 378 32.66 -2.61 -41.92
CA ALA A 378 32.16 -3.70 -42.78
C ALA A 378 33.19 -4.63 -43.47
N GLY A 379 33.19 -5.89 -43.03
CA GLY A 379 33.67 -7.05 -43.79
C GLY A 379 33.00 -8.29 -43.22
N ASP A 380 32.09 -8.89 -44.00
CA ASP A 380 31.43 -10.16 -43.70
C ASP A 380 32.44 -11.25 -43.32
N SER A 381 32.17 -11.98 -42.23
CA SER A 381 32.73 -13.31 -42.01
C SER A 381 31.66 -14.28 -41.49
N PRO A 382 31.62 -15.51 -42.02
CA PRO A 382 30.48 -16.40 -41.88
C PRO A 382 30.63 -17.26 -40.61
N ALA A 383 30.10 -16.78 -39.50
CA ALA A 383 29.85 -17.60 -38.31
C ALA A 383 28.44 -17.33 -37.80
N GLY A 384 27.46 -17.68 -38.63
CA GLY A 384 26.06 -17.71 -38.25
C GLY A 384 25.78 -18.89 -37.32
N GLY A 385 25.22 -18.59 -36.14
CA GLY A 385 24.82 -19.55 -35.11
C GLY A 385 25.89 -19.64 -34.04
N ILE A 386 25.79 -18.93 -32.91
CA ILE A 386 24.77 -19.12 -31.88
C ILE A 386 24.56 -17.75 -31.20
N ARG A 387 23.57 -16.98 -31.66
CA ARG A 387 23.08 -15.80 -30.92
C ARG A 387 21.85 -16.23 -30.13
N ASN A 388 21.84 -15.93 -28.83
CA ASN A 388 20.68 -15.97 -27.92
C ASN A 388 20.03 -17.34 -27.65
N ILE A 389 20.77 -18.28 -27.04
CA ILE A 389 20.10 -19.44 -26.40
C ILE A 389 19.61 -19.10 -24.99
N PHE A 390 20.34 -18.29 -24.21
CA PHE A 390 20.04 -18.08 -22.78
C PHE A 390 19.26 -16.81 -22.42
N GLY A 391 19.42 -15.71 -23.17
CA GLY A 391 18.61 -14.50 -22.96
C GLY A 391 17.10 -14.74 -23.15
N GLY A 392 16.74 -15.75 -23.97
CA GLY A 392 15.35 -16.21 -24.13
C GLY A 392 14.89 -17.24 -23.10
N PHE A 393 15.78 -17.75 -22.24
CA PHE A 393 15.48 -18.75 -21.21
C PHE A 393 15.21 -18.08 -19.86
N GLN A 394 16.03 -17.11 -19.45
CA GLN A 394 15.74 -16.25 -18.27
C GLN A 394 14.37 -15.56 -18.41
N ASN A 395 14.08 -15.00 -19.59
CA ASN A 395 12.77 -14.38 -19.86
C ASN A 395 11.61 -15.38 -19.93
N ARG A 396 11.83 -16.67 -20.20
CA ARG A 396 10.73 -17.67 -20.27
C ARG A 396 10.51 -18.41 -18.96
N PHE A 397 11.54 -18.55 -18.13
CA PHE A 397 11.43 -19.27 -16.86
C PHE A 397 10.89 -18.40 -15.74
N PHE A 398 11.17 -17.09 -15.76
CA PHE A 398 10.75 -16.14 -14.71
C PHE A 398 9.69 -15.13 -15.14
N ALA A 399 9.43 -14.93 -16.44
CA ALA A 399 8.25 -14.17 -16.87
C ALA A 399 7.02 -15.08 -16.92
N GLY A 400 6.44 -15.35 -15.75
CA GLY A 400 5.07 -15.82 -15.64
C GLY A 400 4.08 -14.70 -16.01
N LYS A 401 4.14 -14.22 -17.25
CA LYS A 401 3.13 -13.30 -17.81
C LYS A 401 2.41 -14.02 -18.94
N GLU A 402 1.13 -14.28 -18.66
CA GLU A 402 0.05 -14.65 -19.58
C GLU A 402 0.02 -16.08 -20.11
N ARG A 403 -0.78 -16.92 -19.43
CA ARG A 403 -1.72 -17.87 -20.04
C ARG A 403 -2.79 -18.26 -19.03
N THR A 404 -3.70 -17.35 -18.72
CA THR A 404 -5.05 -17.72 -18.28
C THR A 404 -5.94 -17.69 -19.52
N SER A 405 -6.22 -18.86 -20.06
CA SER A 405 -7.18 -19.05 -21.14
C SER A 405 -8.55 -18.55 -20.72
N SER A 406 -9.13 -17.68 -21.55
CA SER A 406 -10.57 -17.48 -21.67
C SER A 406 -11.28 -18.84 -21.62
N MET A 407 -12.09 -19.06 -20.59
CA MET A 407 -13.21 -19.99 -20.66
C MET A 407 -14.44 -19.18 -21.07
N ASP A 408 -14.58 -18.97 -22.38
CA ASP A 408 -15.83 -18.58 -22.98
C ASP A 408 -16.81 -19.76 -22.85
N ALA A 409 -17.77 -19.59 -21.94
CA ALA A 409 -18.94 -20.44 -21.85
C ALA A 409 -19.86 -20.16 -23.05
N THR A 410 -19.66 -20.90 -24.14
CA THR A 410 -20.68 -21.04 -25.18
C THR A 410 -21.75 -22.01 -24.69
N SER A 411 -22.81 -21.45 -24.12
CA SER A 411 -24.09 -22.14 -23.99
C SER A 411 -24.68 -22.33 -25.40
N ASN A 412 -24.75 -23.58 -25.86
CA ASN A 412 -25.63 -23.92 -26.99
C ASN A 412 -26.54 -25.08 -26.59
N ALA A 413 -27.83 -24.83 -26.76
CA ALA A 413 -28.92 -25.74 -26.46
C ALA A 413 -29.15 -26.74 -27.59
N SER A 414 -29.39 -28.00 -27.24
CA SER A 414 -30.17 -28.99 -28.01
C SER A 414 -30.31 -30.24 -27.15
N SER A 415 -31.45 -30.43 -26.47
CA SER A 415 -32.54 -31.31 -26.92
C SER A 415 -32.09 -32.75 -27.26
N HIS A 416 -32.34 -33.70 -26.35
CA HIS A 416 -32.98 -34.95 -26.72
C HIS A 416 -33.61 -35.67 -25.51
N SER A 417 -34.86 -36.04 -25.75
CA SER A 417 -35.70 -37.05 -25.11
C SER A 417 -35.00 -38.37 -24.82
N HIS A 418 -35.20 -38.93 -23.61
CA HIS A 418 -36.11 -40.06 -23.40
C HIS A 418 -36.34 -40.32 -21.92
#